data_AF-A0A414HF55-F1
#
_entry.id   AF-A0A414HF55-F1
#
_cell.length_a   1.000
_cell.length_b   1.000
_cell.length_c   1.000
_cell.angle_alpha   90.00
_cell.angle_beta   90.00
_cell.angle_gamma   90.00
#
_symmetry.space_group_name_H-M   'P 1'
#
loop_
_entity.id
_entity.type
_entity.pdbx_description
1 polymer ?
#
loop_
_entity_poly.entity_id
_entity_poly.type
_entity_poly.pdbx_seq_one_letter_code
_entity_poly.pdbx_strand_id
1 'polypeptide(L)'
;MNQIIFLGTPYIQRELELSLHSFKDIRIIQEEMKDSNKPVLYLYCGDCEEDKNKYSTTFLNELVEKQLVLPVVKDPNLFNAYIPEELGPINAIIVPSENEVNKLKNRVLEWFGKIEVNRKVFISYKRSDSTVLAQQLYNSLIKAHYIPFLDSYSIDSGVAFQEYLLHELSDSAVFLFINTPNYDMSKFTMEELNAANKLQLGVIEIYTNGAKHYKEAEFAEVFNLDGNIDCNKECDDNTIRSILDFIEKIRANLFEFKFKAIIDQIKIKNKDKSLCVDSNRICYTGPNGACYYPILHNPISSDFQKAEDKMSKQKNTNKYLVFNGLHCRKDIKEHILWLNKSLPIKAIDINE
;
A
#
# COMPACT_ATOMS: atom_id res chain seq x y z
N MET A 1 2.95 -0.95 -21.79
CA MET A 1 1.65 -0.28 -21.61
C MET A 1 0.72 -1.32 -21.04
N ASN A 2 0.27 -1.06 -19.84
CA ASN A 2 -0.59 -1.90 -19.02
C ASN A 2 -2.03 -1.79 -19.55
N GLN A 3 -2.73 -2.92 -19.59
CA GLN A 3 -4.04 -3.04 -20.22
C GLN A 3 -5.10 -3.38 -19.19
N ILE A 4 -6.23 -2.69 -19.24
CA ILE A 4 -7.44 -3.02 -18.47
C ILE A 4 -8.50 -3.45 -19.48
N ILE A 5 -9.14 -4.58 -19.24
CA ILE A 5 -10.28 -5.06 -20.03
C ILE A 5 -11.46 -5.21 -19.08
N PHE A 6 -12.59 -4.59 -19.45
CA PHE A 6 -13.84 -4.79 -18.71
C PHE A 6 -14.57 -6.02 -19.23
N LEU A 7 -15.04 -6.84 -18.31
CA LEU A 7 -15.96 -7.94 -18.55
C LEU A 7 -17.31 -7.62 -17.89
N GLY A 8 -18.39 -8.18 -18.43
CA GLY A 8 -19.75 -7.97 -17.91
C GLY A 8 -20.35 -6.63 -18.35
N THR A 9 -20.98 -5.92 -17.41
CA THR A 9 -21.65 -4.62 -17.62
C THR A 9 -20.89 -3.51 -16.87
N PRO A 10 -20.04 -2.73 -17.55
CA PRO A 10 -19.09 -1.84 -16.89
C PRO A 10 -19.68 -0.47 -16.51
N TYR A 11 -20.38 -0.40 -15.38
CA TYR A 11 -21.06 0.80 -14.90
C TYR A 11 -20.15 1.95 -14.39
N ILE A 12 -18.83 1.74 -14.32
CA ILE A 12 -17.84 2.69 -13.76
C ILE A 12 -16.65 2.92 -14.70
N GLN A 13 -16.73 2.44 -15.94
CA GLN A 13 -15.59 2.48 -16.86
C GLN A 13 -15.13 3.91 -17.15
N ARG A 14 -16.07 4.83 -17.38
CA ARG A 14 -15.77 6.23 -17.71
C ARG A 14 -15.05 6.92 -16.55
N GLU A 15 -15.54 6.73 -15.34
CA GLU A 15 -15.02 7.35 -14.13
C GLU A 15 -13.64 6.80 -13.81
N LEU A 16 -13.44 5.49 -14.03
CA LEU A 16 -12.13 4.88 -13.87
C LEU A 16 -11.14 5.43 -14.90
N GLU A 17 -11.54 5.54 -16.17
CA GLU A 17 -10.73 6.13 -17.24
C GLU A 17 -10.31 7.56 -16.91
N LEU A 18 -11.27 8.41 -16.50
CA LEU A 18 -11.01 9.77 -16.06
C LEU A 18 -10.08 9.81 -14.86
N SER A 19 -10.24 8.92 -13.89
CA SER A 19 -9.41 8.88 -12.68
C SER A 19 -7.95 8.44 -12.97
N LEU A 20 -7.74 7.70 -14.06
CA LEU A 20 -6.46 7.17 -14.52
C LEU A 20 -5.75 8.06 -15.56
N HIS A 21 -6.34 9.18 -15.99
CA HIS A 21 -5.81 10.04 -17.06
C HIS A 21 -4.32 10.47 -16.88
N SER A 22 -3.87 10.60 -15.63
CA SER A 22 -2.48 10.96 -15.29
C SER A 22 -1.49 9.82 -15.54
N PHE A 23 -1.96 8.57 -15.63
CA PHE A 23 -1.16 7.35 -15.81
C PHE A 23 -1.17 6.92 -17.29
N LYS A 24 -0.39 7.63 -18.12
CA LYS A 24 -0.35 7.44 -19.59
C LYS A 24 0.01 6.03 -20.05
N ASP A 25 0.62 5.22 -19.19
CA ASP A 25 1.04 3.87 -19.48
C ASP A 25 -0.01 2.80 -19.13
N ILE A 26 -1.15 3.19 -18.58
CA ILE A 26 -2.33 2.33 -18.35
C ILE A 26 -3.42 2.74 -19.33
N ARG A 27 -4.05 1.77 -19.99
CA ARG A 27 -5.20 2.02 -20.87
C ARG A 27 -6.29 0.98 -20.67
N ILE A 28 -7.52 1.44 -20.76
CA ILE A 28 -8.68 0.57 -20.94
C ILE A 28 -8.79 0.27 -22.43
N ILE A 29 -8.88 -1.00 -22.79
CA ILE A 29 -8.95 -1.48 -24.16
C ILE A 29 -10.06 -2.52 -24.31
N GLN A 30 -10.47 -2.78 -25.55
CA GLN A 30 -11.34 -3.91 -25.87
C GLN A 30 -10.51 -5.21 -25.96
N GLU A 31 -11.14 -6.34 -25.68
CA GLU A 31 -10.49 -7.66 -25.68
C GLU A 31 -9.79 -7.97 -27.00
N GLU A 32 -10.37 -7.58 -28.14
CA GLU A 32 -9.80 -7.87 -29.46
C GLU A 32 -8.49 -7.10 -29.73
N MET A 33 -8.23 -6.03 -28.96
CA MET A 33 -7.03 -5.21 -29.06
C MET A 33 -5.92 -5.63 -28.09
N LYS A 34 -6.12 -6.71 -27.33
CA LYS A 34 -5.17 -7.19 -26.33
C LYS A 34 -3.81 -7.54 -26.94
N ASP A 35 -2.75 -6.95 -26.40
CA ASP A 35 -1.37 -7.36 -26.69
C ASP A 35 -0.90 -8.32 -25.59
N SER A 36 -0.80 -9.60 -25.94
CA SER A 36 -0.40 -10.71 -25.06
C SER A 36 0.99 -10.55 -24.43
N ASN A 37 1.83 -9.65 -24.95
CA ASN A 37 3.15 -9.39 -24.39
C ASN A 37 3.16 -8.31 -23.30
N LYS A 38 2.01 -7.75 -22.95
CA LYS A 38 1.89 -6.75 -21.88
C LYS A 38 1.05 -7.26 -20.70
N PRO A 39 1.25 -6.70 -19.50
CA PRO A 39 0.37 -6.96 -18.37
C PRO A 39 -1.07 -6.55 -18.67
N VAL A 40 -2.01 -7.41 -18.30
CA VAL A 40 -3.45 -7.19 -18.46
C VAL A 40 -4.18 -7.52 -17.15
N LEU A 41 -5.08 -6.64 -16.74
CA LEU A 41 -6.01 -6.85 -15.63
C LEU A 41 -7.44 -6.81 -16.18
N TYR A 42 -8.20 -7.86 -15.89
CA TYR A 42 -9.62 -7.96 -16.19
C TYR A 42 -10.42 -7.44 -15.01
N LEU A 43 -11.32 -6.49 -15.26
CA LEU A 43 -12.29 -6.01 -14.28
C LEU A 43 -13.64 -6.61 -14.63
N TYR A 44 -14.09 -7.56 -13.81
CA TYR A 44 -15.37 -8.22 -14.04
C TYR A 44 -16.47 -7.46 -13.30
N CYS A 45 -17.27 -6.69 -14.02
CA CYS A 45 -18.40 -5.95 -13.46
C CYS A 45 -19.69 -6.76 -13.64
N GLY A 46 -20.19 -7.36 -12.57
CA GLY A 46 -21.49 -8.03 -12.57
C GLY A 46 -22.58 -7.08 -12.07
N ASP A 47 -23.45 -6.62 -12.97
CA ASP A 47 -24.55 -5.70 -12.63
C ASP A 47 -25.93 -6.26 -13.01
N CYS A 48 -25.97 -7.38 -13.76
CA CYS A 48 -27.21 -8.08 -14.11
C CYS A 48 -27.02 -9.60 -14.18
N GLU A 49 -28.14 -10.34 -14.21
CA GLU A 49 -28.13 -11.82 -14.32
C GLU A 49 -27.47 -12.31 -15.62
N GLU A 50 -27.53 -11.51 -16.69
CA GLU A 50 -26.93 -11.86 -17.98
C GLU A 50 -25.40 -11.95 -17.89
N ASP A 51 -24.77 -11.15 -17.02
CA ASP A 51 -23.32 -11.17 -16.84
C ASP A 51 -22.85 -12.55 -16.36
N LYS A 52 -23.57 -13.16 -15.39
CA LYS A 52 -23.18 -14.40 -14.72
C LYS A 52 -22.83 -15.56 -15.65
N ASN A 53 -23.48 -15.66 -16.81
CA ASN A 53 -23.27 -16.75 -17.77
C ASN A 53 -22.68 -16.29 -19.11
N LYS A 54 -22.18 -15.04 -19.18
CA LYS A 54 -21.73 -14.41 -20.43
C LYS A 54 -20.41 -14.95 -20.98
N TYR A 55 -19.55 -15.49 -20.11
CA TYR A 55 -18.19 -15.93 -20.46
C TYR A 55 -18.00 -17.41 -20.16
N SER A 56 -17.17 -18.09 -20.96
CA SER A 56 -16.91 -19.52 -20.77
C SER A 56 -16.16 -19.80 -19.47
N THR A 57 -16.53 -20.88 -18.78
CA THR A 57 -15.86 -21.41 -17.58
C THR A 57 -14.34 -21.55 -17.75
N THR A 58 -13.88 -22.11 -18.88
CA THR A 58 -12.43 -22.30 -19.13
C THR A 58 -11.66 -20.99 -19.11
N PHE A 59 -12.21 -19.95 -19.74
CA PHE A 59 -11.60 -18.62 -19.77
C PHE A 59 -11.53 -18.01 -18.37
N LEU A 60 -12.63 -18.04 -17.61
CA LEU A 60 -12.65 -17.46 -16.26
C LEU A 60 -11.70 -18.18 -15.30
N ASN A 61 -11.66 -19.52 -15.34
CA ASN A 61 -10.73 -20.30 -14.55
C ASN A 61 -9.26 -19.95 -14.86
N GLU A 62 -8.92 -19.79 -16.15
CA GLU A 62 -7.58 -19.36 -16.54
C GLU A 62 -7.22 -17.98 -15.95
N LEU A 63 -8.16 -17.04 -15.95
CA LEU A 63 -7.93 -15.72 -15.36
C LEU A 63 -7.72 -15.79 -13.84
N VAL A 64 -8.48 -16.63 -13.14
CA VAL A 64 -8.36 -16.83 -11.68
C VAL A 64 -7.02 -17.48 -11.34
N GLU A 65 -6.66 -18.57 -12.02
CA GLU A 65 -5.39 -19.27 -11.81
C GLU A 65 -4.18 -18.33 -12.01
N LYS A 66 -4.25 -17.47 -13.01
CA LYS A 66 -3.19 -16.48 -13.33
C LYS A 66 -3.31 -15.18 -12.53
N GLN A 67 -4.31 -15.05 -11.66
CA GLN A 67 -4.59 -13.84 -10.86
C GLN A 67 -4.75 -12.56 -11.72
N LEU A 68 -5.37 -12.71 -12.90
CA LEU A 68 -5.55 -11.64 -13.88
C LEU A 68 -6.92 -10.98 -13.81
N VAL A 69 -7.82 -11.40 -12.91
CA VAL A 69 -9.19 -10.88 -12.81
C VAL A 69 -9.51 -10.35 -11.41
N LEU A 70 -10.23 -9.23 -11.36
CA LEU A 70 -10.78 -8.64 -10.15
C LEU A 70 -12.30 -8.44 -10.34
N PRO A 71 -13.14 -9.14 -9.57
CA PRO A 71 -14.57 -8.88 -9.54
C PRO A 71 -14.87 -7.52 -8.93
N VAL A 72 -15.79 -6.77 -9.52
CA VAL A 72 -16.25 -5.47 -9.08
C VAL A 72 -17.77 -5.51 -8.93
N VAL A 73 -18.26 -5.18 -7.74
CA VAL A 73 -19.69 -5.23 -7.41
C VAL A 73 -20.17 -3.93 -6.77
N LYS A 74 -21.43 -3.55 -7.03
CA LYS A 74 -22.07 -2.42 -6.32
C LYS A 74 -22.48 -2.81 -4.90
N ASP A 75 -23.08 -3.99 -4.77
CA ASP A 75 -23.58 -4.53 -3.52
C ASP A 75 -23.02 -5.95 -3.32
N PRO A 76 -22.29 -6.23 -2.23
CA PRO A 76 -21.78 -7.57 -1.95
C PRO A 76 -22.89 -8.63 -1.85
N ASN A 77 -24.13 -8.26 -1.50
CA ASN A 77 -25.25 -9.19 -1.43
C ASN A 77 -25.66 -9.73 -2.81
N LEU A 78 -25.31 -9.01 -3.88
CA LEU A 78 -25.62 -9.40 -5.27
C LEU A 78 -24.49 -10.19 -5.92
N PHE A 79 -23.38 -10.45 -5.21
CA PHE A 79 -22.23 -11.15 -5.76
C PHE A 79 -22.63 -12.50 -6.39
N ASN A 80 -23.30 -13.36 -5.63
CA ASN A 80 -23.70 -14.69 -6.14
C ASN A 80 -24.76 -14.64 -7.25
N ALA A 81 -25.47 -13.51 -7.39
CA ALA A 81 -26.48 -13.32 -8.42
C ALA A 81 -25.86 -12.93 -9.77
N TYR A 82 -24.82 -12.10 -9.77
CA TYR A 82 -24.26 -11.49 -10.99
C TYR A 82 -22.81 -11.89 -11.31
N ILE A 83 -22.10 -12.49 -10.36
CA ILE A 83 -20.73 -12.97 -10.54
C ILE A 83 -20.74 -14.49 -10.81
N PRO A 84 -20.02 -14.97 -11.85
CA PRO A 84 -19.87 -16.38 -12.14
C PRO A 84 -19.26 -17.17 -10.98
N GLU A 85 -19.64 -18.43 -10.82
CA GLU A 85 -19.18 -19.30 -9.73
C GLU A 85 -17.65 -19.51 -9.79
N GLU A 86 -17.07 -19.48 -10.98
CA GLU A 86 -15.63 -19.56 -11.22
C GLU A 86 -14.85 -18.44 -10.54
N LEU A 87 -15.47 -17.26 -10.39
CA LEU A 87 -14.87 -16.11 -9.68
C LEU A 87 -15.22 -16.11 -8.19
N GLY A 88 -16.04 -17.05 -7.71
CA GLY A 88 -16.41 -17.21 -6.30
C GLY A 88 -15.25 -17.41 -5.32
N PRO A 89 -14.12 -18.08 -5.69
CA PRO A 89 -12.97 -18.23 -4.82
C PRO A 89 -12.17 -16.94 -4.53
N ILE A 90 -12.41 -15.84 -5.26
CA ILE A 90 -11.67 -14.58 -5.11
C ILE A 90 -12.57 -13.45 -4.61
N ASN A 91 -11.99 -12.57 -3.78
CA ASN A 91 -12.73 -11.43 -3.22
C ASN A 91 -13.04 -10.37 -4.28
N ALA A 92 -14.27 -9.87 -4.29
CA ALA A 92 -14.63 -8.66 -5.03
C ALA A 92 -14.14 -7.40 -4.34
N ILE A 93 -13.94 -6.35 -5.14
CA ILE A 93 -13.95 -4.99 -4.65
C ILE A 93 -15.36 -4.40 -4.74
N ILE A 94 -15.79 -3.74 -3.66
CA ILE A 94 -17.10 -3.10 -3.59
C ILE A 94 -16.97 -1.65 -4.02
N VAL A 95 -17.67 -1.27 -5.09
CA VAL A 95 -17.73 0.10 -5.64
C VAL A 95 -19.21 0.45 -5.83
N PRO A 96 -19.89 0.94 -4.78
CA PRO A 96 -21.35 1.16 -4.79
C PRO A 96 -21.80 2.20 -5.83
N SER A 97 -20.95 3.17 -6.13
CA SER A 97 -21.23 4.24 -7.08
C SER A 97 -19.97 4.76 -7.75
N GLU A 98 -20.17 5.49 -8.84
CA GLU A 98 -19.17 6.27 -9.59
C GLU A 98 -18.28 7.15 -8.69
N ASN A 99 -18.85 7.73 -7.62
CA ASN A 99 -18.11 8.59 -6.68
C ASN A 99 -17.04 7.84 -5.87
N GLU A 100 -17.14 6.51 -5.79
CA GLU A 100 -16.22 5.66 -5.04
C GLU A 100 -15.16 4.98 -5.92
N VAL A 101 -15.06 5.39 -7.20
CA VAL A 101 -14.12 4.81 -8.18
C VAL A 101 -12.65 4.87 -7.73
N ASN A 102 -12.29 5.80 -6.84
CA ASN A 102 -10.93 5.92 -6.32
C ASN A 102 -10.44 4.66 -5.61
N LYS A 103 -11.33 3.89 -4.97
CA LYS A 103 -10.97 2.59 -4.36
C LYS A 103 -10.51 1.60 -5.42
N LEU A 104 -11.24 1.52 -6.53
CA LEU A 104 -10.87 0.67 -7.66
C LEU A 104 -9.61 1.18 -8.36
N LYS A 105 -9.50 2.49 -8.61
CA LYS A 105 -8.30 3.10 -9.15
C LYS A 105 -7.07 2.69 -8.36
N ASN A 106 -7.09 2.84 -7.03
CA ASN A 106 -5.95 2.50 -6.19
C ASN A 106 -5.64 1.01 -6.26
N ARG A 107 -6.66 0.14 -6.27
CA ARG A 107 -6.45 -1.30 -6.43
C ARG A 107 -5.84 -1.68 -7.78
N VAL A 108 -6.26 -1.03 -8.86
CA VAL A 108 -5.69 -1.16 -10.21
C VAL A 108 -4.24 -0.69 -10.23
N LEU A 109 -3.95 0.46 -9.61
CA LEU A 109 -2.60 1.00 -9.50
C LEU A 109 -1.70 0.05 -8.71
N GLU A 110 -2.15 -0.53 -7.60
CA GLU A 110 -1.41 -1.55 -6.85
C GLU A 110 -1.10 -2.78 -7.71
N TRP A 111 -2.09 -3.29 -8.44
CA TRP A 111 -1.93 -4.45 -9.30
C TRP A 111 -0.83 -4.21 -10.35
N PHE A 112 -0.81 -3.02 -10.94
CA PHE A 112 0.23 -2.61 -11.90
C PHE A 112 1.54 -2.16 -11.26
N GLY A 113 1.69 -2.23 -9.92
CA GLY A 113 2.88 -1.78 -9.19
C GLY A 113 3.12 -0.27 -9.28
N LYS A 114 2.03 0.52 -9.39
CA LYS A 114 2.05 1.97 -9.50
C LYS A 114 1.88 2.69 -8.17
N ILE A 115 1.34 2.05 -7.14
CA ILE A 115 1.37 2.55 -5.77
C ILE A 115 1.89 1.48 -4.81
N GLU A 116 2.26 1.89 -3.59
CA GLU A 116 2.78 1.01 -2.55
C GLU A 116 1.79 -0.13 -2.25
N VAL A 117 2.30 -1.34 -2.03
CA VAL A 117 1.46 -2.47 -1.57
C VAL A 117 1.45 -2.58 -0.05
N ASN A 118 2.43 -1.98 0.62
CA ASN A 118 2.44 -1.89 2.07
C ASN A 118 1.21 -1.09 2.56
N ARG A 119 0.40 -1.76 3.37
CA ARG A 119 -0.82 -1.24 3.99
C ARG A 119 -0.73 -1.27 5.52
N LYS A 120 0.48 -1.24 6.07
CA LYS A 120 0.68 -1.17 7.51
C LYS A 120 0.44 0.24 8.03
N VAL A 121 -0.35 0.36 9.09
CA VAL A 121 -0.71 1.63 9.73
C VAL A 121 -0.32 1.56 11.19
N PHE A 122 0.64 2.38 11.60
CA PHE A 122 1.00 2.52 13.00
C PHE A 122 0.03 3.51 13.66
N ILE A 123 -0.63 3.12 14.74
CA ILE A 123 -1.59 3.95 15.48
C ILE A 123 -1.03 4.21 16.88
N SER A 124 -0.69 5.47 17.13
CA SER A 124 -0.34 5.95 18.47
C SER A 124 -1.52 6.61 19.16
N TYR A 125 -1.74 6.26 20.43
CA TYR A 125 -2.87 6.77 21.19
C TYR A 125 -2.64 6.69 22.70
N LYS A 126 -3.32 7.58 23.43
CA LYS A 126 -3.33 7.53 24.89
C LYS A 126 -4.47 6.63 25.37
N ARG A 127 -4.12 5.50 25.99
CA ARG A 127 -5.10 4.50 26.45
C ARG A 127 -6.22 5.07 27.34
N SER A 128 -5.90 6.02 28.21
CA SER A 128 -6.89 6.64 29.10
C SER A 128 -7.91 7.52 28.39
N ASP A 129 -7.68 7.87 27.12
CA ASP A 129 -8.41 8.94 26.43
C ASP A 129 -9.07 8.50 25.12
N SER A 130 -8.50 7.50 24.43
CA SER A 130 -8.91 7.17 23.06
C SER A 130 -8.84 5.68 22.70
N THR A 131 -8.92 4.79 23.70
CA THR A 131 -8.88 3.32 23.45
C THR A 131 -10.02 2.86 22.54
N VAL A 132 -11.25 3.37 22.72
CA VAL A 132 -12.40 2.94 21.93
C VAL A 132 -12.22 3.32 20.46
N LEU A 133 -11.89 4.58 20.18
CA LEU A 133 -11.59 5.02 18.81
C LEU A 133 -10.41 4.25 18.19
N ALA A 134 -9.31 4.04 18.92
CA ALA A 134 -8.16 3.30 18.42
C ALA A 134 -8.52 1.85 18.04
N GLN A 135 -9.32 1.16 18.85
CA GLN A 135 -9.81 -0.20 18.57
C GLN A 135 -10.81 -0.23 17.41
N GLN A 136 -11.69 0.76 17.30
CA GLN A 136 -12.59 0.88 16.17
C GLN A 136 -11.83 1.09 14.85
N LEU A 137 -10.82 1.97 14.85
CA LEU A 137 -9.93 2.17 13.70
C LEU A 137 -9.17 0.90 13.37
N TYR A 138 -8.61 0.20 14.36
CA TYR A 138 -7.94 -1.09 14.17
C TYR A 138 -8.85 -2.10 13.45
N ASN A 139 -10.05 -2.33 13.97
CA ASN A 139 -11.00 -3.29 13.38
C ASN A 139 -11.44 -2.88 11.97
N SER A 140 -11.66 -1.59 11.75
CA SER A 140 -12.11 -1.07 10.46
C SER A 140 -11.01 -1.10 9.40
N LEU A 141 -9.77 -0.85 9.81
CA LEU A 141 -8.58 -0.99 8.96
C LEU A 141 -8.37 -2.43 8.53
N ILE A 142 -8.53 -3.42 9.43
CA ILE A 142 -8.48 -4.85 9.07
C ILE A 142 -9.55 -5.18 8.01
N LYS A 143 -10.80 -4.72 8.22
CA LYS A 143 -11.89 -4.91 7.25
C LYS A 143 -11.58 -4.27 5.89
N ALA A 144 -10.80 -3.19 5.88
CA ALA A 144 -10.31 -2.54 4.67
C ALA A 144 -8.96 -3.09 4.15
N HIS A 145 -8.54 -4.27 4.63
CA HIS A 145 -7.30 -4.96 4.23
C HIS A 145 -6.00 -4.21 4.54
N TYR A 146 -5.99 -3.39 5.60
CA TYR A 146 -4.77 -2.84 6.18
C TYR A 146 -4.22 -3.75 7.28
N ILE A 147 -2.98 -3.49 7.68
CA ILE A 147 -2.27 -4.16 8.76
C ILE A 147 -2.06 -3.13 9.89
N PRO A 148 -3.07 -2.86 10.73
CA PRO A 148 -2.91 -1.88 11.80
C PRO A 148 -2.02 -2.41 12.92
N PHE A 149 -1.23 -1.53 13.52
CA PHE A 149 -0.40 -1.78 14.69
C PHE A 149 -0.74 -0.76 15.78
N LEU A 150 -1.08 -1.23 16.99
CA LEU A 150 -1.30 -0.37 18.15
C LEU A 150 -0.02 -0.28 18.98
N ASP A 151 0.44 0.95 19.25
CA ASP A 151 1.68 1.28 20.00
C ASP A 151 1.72 0.74 21.44
N SER A 152 0.60 0.22 21.93
CA SER A 152 0.47 -0.18 23.33
C SER A 152 0.22 -1.67 23.56
N TYR A 153 -0.26 -2.45 22.58
CA TYR A 153 -0.69 -3.84 22.83
C TYR A 153 0.30 -4.93 22.38
N SER A 154 1.40 -4.56 21.71
CA SER A 154 2.04 -5.48 20.75
C SER A 154 3.49 -5.87 21.09
N ILE A 155 3.95 -5.75 22.34
CA ILE A 155 5.36 -6.01 22.68
C ILE A 155 5.48 -7.02 23.82
N ASP A 156 6.16 -8.14 23.55
CA ASP A 156 6.46 -9.20 24.50
C ASP A 156 7.35 -8.72 25.66
N SER A 157 7.18 -9.37 26.82
CA SER A 157 8.03 -9.12 27.99
C SER A 157 9.50 -9.47 27.68
N GLY A 158 10.42 -8.52 27.88
CA GLY A 158 11.87 -8.72 27.72
C GLY A 158 12.50 -8.20 26.43
N VAL A 159 11.72 -7.56 25.54
CA VAL A 159 12.25 -6.88 24.33
C VAL A 159 12.57 -5.41 24.63
N ALA A 160 13.57 -4.84 23.95
CA ALA A 160 13.82 -3.39 23.95
C ALA A 160 12.64 -2.67 23.28
N PHE A 161 11.65 -2.28 24.09
CA PHE A 161 10.35 -1.75 23.66
C PHE A 161 10.47 -0.68 22.56
N GLN A 162 11.39 0.26 22.74
CA GLN A 162 11.58 1.37 21.79
C GLN A 162 12.17 0.92 20.44
N GLU A 163 13.09 -0.05 20.43
CA GLU A 163 13.65 -0.57 19.16
C GLU A 163 12.56 -1.29 18.35
N TYR A 164 11.69 -2.04 19.03
CA TYR A 164 10.56 -2.71 18.40
C TYR A 164 9.56 -1.71 17.82
N LEU A 165 9.15 -0.69 18.57
CA LEU A 165 8.25 0.35 18.07
C LEU A 165 8.81 1.06 16.85
N LEU A 166 10.09 1.48 16.91
CA LEU A 166 10.75 2.13 15.79
C LEU A 166 10.85 1.21 14.56
N HIS A 167 11.02 -0.09 14.75
CA HIS A 167 10.97 -1.05 13.66
C HIS A 167 9.58 -1.16 13.04
N GLU A 168 8.54 -1.31 13.87
CA GLU A 168 7.16 -1.39 13.40
C GLU A 168 6.77 -0.12 12.62
N LEU A 169 7.22 1.03 13.09
CA LEU A 169 7.09 2.31 12.41
C LEU A 169 7.87 2.34 11.09
N SER A 170 9.12 1.86 11.06
CA SER A 170 9.95 1.81 9.83
C SER A 170 9.31 1.03 8.69
N ASP A 171 8.52 0.02 9.06
CA ASP A 171 7.81 -0.85 8.14
C ASP A 171 6.37 -0.38 7.87
N SER A 172 5.96 0.79 8.39
CA SER A 172 4.61 1.32 8.20
C SER A 172 4.52 2.21 6.97
N ALA A 173 3.34 2.23 6.32
CA ALA A 173 3.07 3.18 5.24
C ALA A 173 2.61 4.54 5.80
N VAL A 174 1.85 4.50 6.91
CA VAL A 174 1.28 5.65 7.60
C VAL A 174 1.51 5.54 9.10
N PHE A 175 1.87 6.66 9.73
CA PHE A 175 1.88 6.88 11.17
C PHE A 175 0.70 7.78 11.53
N LEU A 176 -0.26 7.25 12.26
CA LEU A 176 -1.43 7.99 12.74
C LEU A 176 -1.30 8.16 14.24
N PHE A 177 -1.52 9.36 14.75
CA PHE A 177 -1.67 9.58 16.19
C PHE A 177 -2.99 10.28 16.52
N ILE A 178 -3.64 9.81 17.59
CA ILE A 178 -4.90 10.38 18.06
C ILE A 178 -4.60 11.46 19.09
N ASN A 179 -4.67 12.73 18.66
CA ASN A 179 -4.38 13.87 19.51
C ASN A 179 -5.62 14.27 20.32
N THR A 180 -5.70 13.76 21.55
CA THR A 180 -6.69 14.15 22.57
C THR A 180 -6.18 15.33 23.42
N PRO A 181 -7.05 16.05 24.17
CA PRO A 181 -6.62 17.15 25.05
C PRO A 181 -5.52 16.78 26.05
N ASN A 182 -5.55 15.55 26.57
CA ASN A 182 -4.51 15.03 27.45
C ASN A 182 -3.51 14.15 26.73
N TYR A 183 -3.48 14.11 25.40
CA TYR A 183 -2.35 13.53 24.70
C TYR A 183 -1.09 14.29 25.15
N ASP A 184 -0.04 13.53 25.45
CA ASP A 184 1.22 14.11 25.90
C ASP A 184 2.29 13.64 24.93
N MET A 185 2.94 14.59 24.27
CA MET A 185 4.04 14.32 23.35
C MET A 185 5.27 13.89 24.16
N SER A 186 5.25 12.63 24.57
CA SER A 186 6.29 12.02 25.38
C SER A 186 7.62 11.97 24.61
N LYS A 187 8.72 11.68 25.32
CA LYS A 187 10.01 11.44 24.67
C LYS A 187 9.92 10.35 23.59
N PHE A 188 9.16 9.28 23.86
CA PHE A 188 8.97 8.18 22.92
C PHE A 188 8.19 8.63 21.68
N THR A 189 7.09 9.36 21.86
CA THR A 189 6.29 9.92 20.77
C THR A 189 7.11 10.90 19.91
N MET A 190 7.98 11.71 20.52
CA MET A 190 8.89 12.57 19.76
C MET A 190 9.92 11.77 18.95
N GLU A 191 10.44 10.67 19.50
CA GLU A 191 11.34 9.78 18.76
C GLU A 191 10.64 9.14 17.56
N GLU A 192 9.38 8.72 17.72
CA GLU A 192 8.54 8.20 16.64
C GLU A 192 8.27 9.25 15.55
N LEU A 193 7.84 10.46 15.92
CA LEU A 193 7.64 11.55 14.95
C LEU A 193 8.92 11.88 14.18
N ASN A 194 10.06 11.95 14.87
CA ASN A 194 11.35 12.18 14.23
C ASN A 194 11.75 11.03 13.29
N ALA A 195 11.49 9.79 13.68
CA ALA A 195 11.73 8.63 12.84
C ALA A 195 10.82 8.65 11.60
N ALA A 196 9.52 8.90 11.78
CA ALA A 196 8.54 9.01 10.69
C ALA A 196 8.94 10.08 9.67
N ASN A 197 9.42 11.24 10.12
CA ASN A 197 9.93 12.30 9.25
C ASN A 197 11.17 11.84 8.45
N LYS A 198 12.16 11.22 9.11
CA LYS A 198 13.37 10.69 8.43
C LYS A 198 13.05 9.58 7.42
N LEU A 199 12.06 8.75 7.74
CA LEU A 199 11.56 7.67 6.89
C LEU A 199 10.60 8.16 5.79
N GLN A 200 10.26 9.46 5.79
CA GLN A 200 9.30 10.08 4.89
C GLN A 200 7.94 9.35 4.89
N LEU A 201 7.50 8.94 6.09
CA LEU A 201 6.19 8.31 6.27
C LEU A 201 5.08 9.35 6.21
N GLY A 202 3.89 8.92 5.82
CA GLY A 202 2.70 9.75 5.96
C GLY A 202 2.34 9.87 7.43
N VAL A 203 2.45 11.07 7.98
CA VAL A 203 2.04 11.33 9.36
C VAL A 203 0.66 11.96 9.34
N ILE A 204 -0.27 11.35 10.09
CA ILE A 204 -1.65 11.80 10.21
C ILE A 204 -1.93 12.14 11.67
N GLU A 205 -2.47 13.33 11.88
CA GLU A 205 -2.98 13.76 13.17
C GLU A 205 -4.51 13.67 13.16
N ILE A 206 -5.09 12.85 14.03
CA ILE A 206 -6.53 12.94 14.32
C ILE A 206 -6.68 14.00 15.40
N TYR A 207 -7.01 15.23 14.99
CA TYR A 207 -7.14 16.37 15.88
C TYR A 207 -8.54 16.40 16.49
N THR A 208 -8.62 16.29 17.82
CA THR A 208 -9.87 16.33 18.57
C THR A 208 -10.10 17.69 19.21
N ASN A 209 -11.34 17.98 19.60
CA ASN A 209 -11.67 19.25 20.23
C ASN A 209 -10.93 19.45 21.56
N GLY A 210 -10.23 20.58 21.70
CA GLY A 210 -9.41 20.90 22.86
C GLY A 210 -8.01 20.27 22.86
N ALA A 211 -7.62 19.59 21.77
CA ALA A 211 -6.29 19.05 21.60
C ALA A 211 -5.21 20.15 21.53
N LYS A 212 -4.02 19.85 22.06
CA LYS A 212 -2.89 20.78 22.03
C LYS A 212 -2.27 20.79 20.63
N HIS A 213 -1.78 21.95 20.19
CA HIS A 213 -0.94 22.02 18.99
C HIS A 213 0.51 21.71 19.36
N TYR A 214 1.14 20.82 18.60
CA TYR A 214 2.56 20.47 18.76
C TYR A 214 3.35 20.95 17.56
N LYS A 215 4.36 21.78 17.81
CA LYS A 215 5.23 22.31 16.75
C LYS A 215 5.97 21.19 16.02
N GLU A 216 6.32 20.15 16.75
CA GLU A 216 7.01 18.96 16.26
C GLU A 216 6.16 18.15 15.27
N ALA A 217 4.83 18.33 15.27
CA ALA A 217 3.91 17.64 14.37
C ALA A 217 3.35 18.53 13.25
N GLU A 218 3.87 19.75 13.04
CA GLU A 218 3.37 20.68 12.00
C GLU A 218 3.44 20.12 10.57
N PHE A 219 4.27 19.10 10.33
CA PHE A 219 4.37 18.42 9.04
C PHE A 219 3.31 17.31 8.85
N ALA A 220 2.52 17.01 9.89
CA ALA A 220 1.45 16.03 9.83
C ALA A 220 0.25 16.55 9.03
N GLU A 221 -0.41 15.63 8.34
CA GLU A 221 -1.67 15.88 7.67
C GLU A 221 -2.81 15.75 8.70
N VAL A 222 -3.56 16.83 8.90
CA VAL A 222 -4.55 16.92 9.98
C VAL A 222 -5.93 16.50 9.50
N PHE A 223 -6.51 15.51 10.18
CA PHE A 223 -7.92 15.18 10.11
C PHE A 223 -8.63 15.76 11.33
N ASN A 224 -9.50 16.75 11.10
CA ASN A 224 -10.28 17.37 12.17
C ASN A 224 -11.48 16.50 12.51
N LEU A 225 -11.52 15.99 13.73
CA LEU A 225 -12.65 15.24 14.26
C LEU A 225 -13.74 16.22 14.72
N ASP A 226 -15.02 15.90 14.48
CA ASP A 226 -16.13 16.71 14.98
C ASP A 226 -16.01 16.87 16.50
N GLY A 227 -16.18 18.11 16.99
CA GLY A 227 -15.98 18.42 18.40
C GLY A 227 -16.98 17.77 19.37
N ASN A 228 -18.05 17.14 18.85
CA ASN A 228 -18.99 16.35 19.63
C ASN A 228 -18.55 14.89 19.83
N ILE A 229 -17.49 14.46 19.15
CA ILE A 229 -17.04 13.07 19.20
C ILE A 229 -16.21 12.83 20.46
N ASP A 230 -16.69 11.91 21.29
CA ASP A 230 -15.98 11.36 22.45
C ASP A 230 -15.18 10.13 22.02
N CYS A 231 -13.85 10.22 22.05
CA CYS A 231 -12.96 9.13 21.64
C CYS A 231 -13.03 7.87 22.54
N ASN A 232 -13.73 7.97 23.69
CA ASN A 232 -14.04 6.83 24.57
C ASN A 232 -15.41 6.20 24.28
N LYS A 233 -16.11 6.67 23.24
CA LYS A 233 -17.35 6.09 22.75
C LYS A 233 -17.19 5.69 21.29
N GLU A 234 -18.09 4.82 20.87
CA GLU A 234 -18.16 4.40 19.48
C GLU A 234 -18.51 5.60 18.58
N CYS A 235 -17.66 5.83 17.58
CA CYS A 235 -17.94 6.76 16.49
C CYS A 235 -18.88 6.09 15.49
N ASP A 236 -19.64 6.92 14.76
CA ASP A 236 -20.47 6.43 13.67
C ASP A 236 -19.62 5.96 12.48
N ASP A 237 -20.21 5.09 11.65
CA ASP A 237 -19.53 4.49 10.50
C ASP A 237 -19.06 5.52 9.47
N ASN A 238 -19.72 6.68 9.32
CA ASN A 238 -19.32 7.68 8.34
C ASN A 238 -18.06 8.42 8.78
N THR A 239 -17.94 8.71 10.08
CA THR A 239 -16.72 9.26 10.66
C THR A 239 -15.54 8.32 10.43
N ILE A 240 -15.71 7.04 10.76
CA ILE A 240 -14.66 6.03 10.58
C ILE A 240 -14.30 5.92 9.09
N ARG A 241 -15.29 5.79 8.19
CA ARG A 241 -15.06 5.74 6.73
C ARG A 241 -14.26 6.95 6.24
N SER A 242 -14.57 8.14 6.72
CA SER A 242 -13.87 9.38 6.34
C SER A 242 -12.40 9.38 6.78
N ILE A 243 -12.09 8.82 7.96
CA ILE A 243 -10.71 8.65 8.43
C ILE A 243 -9.96 7.64 7.54
N LEU A 244 -10.59 6.50 7.19
CA LEU A 244 -9.97 5.51 6.30
C LEU A 244 -9.71 6.08 4.90
N ASP A 245 -10.64 6.84 4.33
CA ASP A 245 -10.47 7.51 3.04
C ASP A 245 -9.31 8.53 3.11
N PHE A 246 -9.15 9.22 4.25
CA PHE A 246 -8.02 10.13 4.48
C PHE A 246 -6.69 9.38 4.55
N ILE A 247 -6.61 8.27 5.30
CA ILE A 247 -5.43 7.40 5.36
C ILE A 247 -5.03 6.94 3.96
N GLU A 248 -5.98 6.48 3.16
CA GLU A 248 -5.72 5.99 1.82
C GLU A 248 -5.22 7.10 0.88
N LYS A 249 -5.81 8.29 0.97
CA LYS A 249 -5.35 9.47 0.22
C LYS A 249 -3.89 9.80 0.54
N ILE A 250 -3.52 9.86 1.83
CA ILE A 250 -2.15 10.18 2.23
C ILE A 250 -1.17 9.09 1.76
N ARG A 251 -1.52 7.82 1.96
CA ARG A 251 -0.71 6.68 1.52
C ARG A 251 -0.45 6.70 0.01
N ALA A 252 -1.50 6.91 -0.79
CA ALA A 252 -1.40 6.93 -2.24
C ALA A 252 -0.54 8.11 -2.75
N ASN A 253 -0.67 9.29 -2.14
CA ASN A 253 0.06 10.48 -2.54
C ASN A 253 1.57 10.39 -2.25
N LEU A 254 1.96 9.73 -1.15
CA LEU A 254 3.36 9.69 -0.72
C LEU A 254 4.20 8.66 -1.44
N PHE A 255 3.59 7.69 -2.11
CA PHE A 255 4.33 6.63 -2.78
C PHE A 255 5.35 7.16 -3.79
N GLU A 256 4.94 8.05 -4.70
CA GLU A 256 5.84 8.59 -5.72
C GLU A 256 6.98 9.40 -5.11
N PHE A 257 6.71 10.10 -4.00
CA PHE A 257 7.73 10.85 -3.29
C PHE A 257 8.78 9.94 -2.66
N LYS A 258 8.34 8.93 -1.89
CA LYS A 258 9.24 7.94 -1.26
C LYS A 258 10.01 7.14 -2.30
N PHE A 259 9.32 6.75 -3.38
CA PHE A 259 9.93 6.02 -4.47
C PHE A 259 11.00 6.86 -5.17
N LYS A 260 10.71 8.13 -5.48
CA LYS A 260 11.71 9.04 -6.03
C LYS A 260 12.90 9.24 -5.09
N ALA A 261 12.67 9.35 -3.78
CA ALA A 261 13.72 9.53 -2.80
C ALA A 261 14.71 8.34 -2.79
N ILE A 262 14.22 7.09 -2.80
CA ILE A 262 15.11 5.92 -2.84
C ILE A 262 15.87 5.84 -4.18
N ILE A 263 15.24 6.20 -5.30
CA ILE A 263 15.90 6.29 -6.60
C ILE A 263 17.03 7.32 -6.57
N ASP A 264 16.79 8.51 -6.02
CA ASP A 264 17.78 9.57 -5.96
C ASP A 264 18.95 9.18 -5.03
N GLN A 265 18.69 8.45 -3.94
CA GLN A 265 19.74 7.87 -3.10
C GLN A 265 20.57 6.81 -3.86
N ILE A 266 19.94 5.95 -4.66
CA ILE A 266 20.64 4.97 -5.51
C ILE A 266 21.56 5.70 -6.50
N LYS A 267 21.09 6.79 -7.14
CA LYS A 267 21.91 7.61 -8.05
C LYS A 267 23.12 8.21 -7.34
N ILE A 268 22.92 8.78 -6.15
CA ILE A 268 23.98 9.41 -5.35
C ILE A 268 25.06 8.37 -5.00
N LYS A 269 24.65 7.20 -4.49
CA LYS A 269 25.60 6.13 -4.11
C LYS A 269 26.39 5.59 -5.28
N ASN A 270 25.75 5.45 -6.45
CA ASN A 270 26.43 4.92 -7.63
C ASN A 270 27.32 5.95 -8.33
N LYS A 271 27.26 7.25 -7.97
CA LYS A 271 27.91 8.37 -8.69
C LYS A 271 27.63 8.39 -10.20
N ASP A 272 26.66 7.59 -10.64
CA ASP A 272 26.46 7.24 -12.03
C ASP A 272 25.29 8.06 -12.56
N LYS A 273 25.61 9.02 -13.43
CA LYS A 273 24.61 9.85 -14.11
C LYS A 273 23.83 9.08 -15.18
N SER A 274 24.19 7.81 -15.46
CA SER A 274 23.56 6.98 -16.48
C SER A 274 22.49 6.02 -15.95
N LEU A 275 22.12 6.09 -14.66
CA LEU A 275 21.05 5.27 -14.09
C LEU A 275 19.72 5.52 -14.81
N CYS A 276 19.23 4.50 -15.52
CA CYS A 276 17.92 4.51 -16.14
C CYS A 276 16.90 3.85 -15.20
N VAL A 277 15.64 4.27 -15.29
CA VAL A 277 14.51 3.64 -14.58
C VAL A 277 13.49 3.23 -15.64
N ASP A 278 13.10 1.95 -15.66
CA ASP A 278 12.08 1.45 -16.59
C ASP A 278 10.64 1.66 -16.09
N SER A 279 9.66 1.26 -16.90
CA SER A 279 8.23 1.34 -16.55
C SER A 279 7.81 0.44 -15.39
N ASN A 280 8.63 -0.55 -15.05
CA ASN A 280 8.46 -1.46 -13.91
C ASN A 280 9.19 -0.94 -12.66
N ARG A 281 9.74 0.29 -12.75
CA ARG A 281 10.48 0.98 -11.71
C ARG A 281 11.80 0.30 -11.31
N ILE A 282 12.35 -0.53 -12.20
CA ILE A 282 13.65 -1.15 -12.03
C ILE A 282 14.71 -0.14 -12.43
N CYS A 283 15.72 0.09 -11.59
CA CYS A 283 16.85 0.94 -11.92
C CYS A 283 18.01 0.09 -12.46
N TYR A 284 18.74 0.58 -13.45
CA TYR A 284 19.88 -0.16 -13.98
C TYR A 284 20.92 0.74 -14.62
N THR A 285 22.17 0.29 -14.57
CA THR A 285 23.32 0.94 -15.22
C THR A 285 23.83 0.08 -16.37
N GLY A 286 23.60 0.52 -17.61
CA GLY A 286 24.02 -0.18 -18.83
C GLY A 286 23.63 -1.68 -18.90
N PRO A 287 24.10 -2.43 -19.91
CA PRO A 287 23.82 -3.86 -20.03
C PRO A 287 24.60 -4.77 -19.06
N ASN A 288 25.76 -4.29 -18.59
CA ASN A 288 26.71 -5.08 -17.77
C ASN A 288 26.92 -4.49 -16.36
N GLY A 289 26.20 -3.42 -16.00
CA GLY A 289 26.31 -2.82 -14.67
C GLY A 289 25.35 -3.45 -13.67
N ALA A 290 24.97 -2.69 -12.66
CA ALA A 290 24.08 -3.15 -11.60
C ALA A 290 22.61 -2.88 -11.96
N CYS A 291 21.74 -3.77 -11.51
CA CYS A 291 20.30 -3.65 -11.56
C CYS A 291 19.76 -3.61 -10.14
N TYR A 292 18.86 -2.67 -9.87
CA TYR A 292 18.34 -2.33 -8.56
C TYR A 292 16.82 -2.41 -8.62
N TYR A 293 16.24 -3.17 -7.70
CA TYR A 293 14.81 -3.25 -7.47
C TYR A 293 14.48 -2.58 -6.14
N PRO A 294 13.99 -1.33 -6.13
CA PRO A 294 13.69 -0.63 -4.89
C PRO A 294 12.40 -1.14 -4.25
N ILE A 295 12.41 -1.31 -2.93
CA ILE A 295 11.22 -1.55 -2.09
C ILE A 295 11.20 -0.54 -0.94
N LEU A 296 10.01 -0.23 -0.42
CA LEU A 296 9.82 0.81 0.61
C LEU A 296 9.40 0.24 1.98
N HIS A 297 9.63 -1.05 2.18
CA HIS A 297 9.39 -1.80 3.41
C HIS A 297 10.57 -2.73 3.69
N ASN A 298 10.59 -3.37 4.85
CA ASN A 298 11.67 -4.29 5.19
C ASN A 298 11.60 -5.57 4.32
N PRO A 299 12.70 -6.01 3.69
CA PRO A 299 12.68 -7.15 2.78
C PRO A 299 12.13 -8.43 3.41
N ILE A 300 11.17 -9.06 2.73
CA ILE A 300 10.74 -10.44 3.02
C ILE A 300 11.11 -11.38 1.88
N SER A 301 11.09 -12.69 2.12
CA SER A 301 11.50 -13.71 1.14
C SER A 301 10.78 -13.59 -0.21
N SER A 302 9.49 -13.25 -0.22
CA SER A 302 8.73 -13.06 -1.46
C SER A 302 9.20 -11.85 -2.28
N ASP A 303 9.81 -10.84 -1.66
CA ASP A 303 10.35 -9.69 -2.40
C ASP A 303 11.56 -10.08 -3.22
N PHE A 304 12.42 -10.97 -2.71
CA PHE A 304 13.54 -11.51 -3.47
C PHE A 304 13.07 -12.25 -4.71
N GLN A 305 12.05 -13.12 -4.58
CA GLN A 305 11.48 -13.85 -5.71
C GLN A 305 10.87 -12.89 -6.73
N LYS A 306 10.04 -11.94 -6.30
CA LYS A 306 9.43 -10.93 -7.19
C LYS A 306 10.50 -10.11 -7.92
N ALA A 307 11.56 -9.73 -7.23
CA ALA A 307 12.68 -9.00 -7.80
C ALA A 307 13.41 -9.86 -8.85
N GLU A 308 13.56 -11.16 -8.61
CA GLU A 308 14.15 -12.12 -9.55
C GLU A 308 13.34 -12.24 -10.83
N ASP A 309 12.04 -12.48 -10.69
CA ASP A 309 11.13 -12.62 -11.82
C ASP A 309 11.12 -11.35 -12.68
N LYS A 310 11.07 -10.18 -12.04
CA LYS A 310 11.06 -8.88 -12.73
C LYS A 310 12.38 -8.54 -13.39
N MET A 311 13.51 -8.86 -12.75
CA MET A 311 14.84 -8.59 -13.29
C MET A 311 15.37 -9.72 -14.18
N SER A 312 14.64 -10.83 -14.36
CA SER A 312 15.03 -11.96 -15.22
C SER A 312 15.34 -11.54 -16.66
N LYS A 313 14.60 -10.54 -17.16
CA LYS A 313 14.76 -9.98 -18.51
C LYS A 313 15.96 -9.04 -18.65
N GLN A 314 16.52 -8.58 -17.54
CA GLN A 314 17.67 -7.68 -17.54
C GLN A 314 18.97 -8.49 -17.66
N LYS A 315 19.84 -8.08 -18.60
CA LYS A 315 21.12 -8.74 -18.88
C LYS A 315 22.19 -8.47 -17.82
N ASN A 316 21.93 -7.53 -16.91
CA ASN A 316 22.82 -7.15 -15.82
C ASN A 316 23.20 -8.36 -14.95
N THR A 317 24.48 -8.47 -14.65
CA THR A 317 25.06 -9.56 -13.86
C THR A 317 24.85 -9.35 -12.35
N ASN A 318 24.86 -8.10 -11.90
CA ASN A 318 24.68 -7.76 -10.49
C ASN A 318 23.25 -7.28 -10.26
N LYS A 319 22.48 -8.00 -9.45
CA LYS A 319 21.06 -7.70 -9.18
C LYS A 319 20.85 -7.52 -7.67
N TYR A 320 20.29 -6.38 -7.31
CA TYR A 320 20.12 -5.97 -5.92
C TYR A 320 18.67 -5.61 -5.62
N LEU A 321 18.18 -6.09 -4.49
CA LEU A 321 16.99 -5.57 -3.83
C LEU A 321 17.44 -4.40 -2.96
N VAL A 322 16.84 -3.22 -3.08
CA VAL A 322 17.27 -2.02 -2.35
C VAL A 322 16.17 -1.57 -1.42
N PHE A 323 16.48 -1.35 -0.15
CA PHE A 323 15.53 -0.89 0.85
C PHE A 323 16.16 0.15 1.78
N ASN A 324 15.34 0.85 2.54
CA ASN A 324 15.78 1.74 3.61
C ASN A 324 15.77 0.97 4.94
N GLY A 325 16.94 0.56 5.45
CA GLY A 325 17.08 -0.20 6.69
C GLY A 325 17.20 0.64 7.96
N LEU A 326 16.83 1.93 7.90
CA LEU A 326 16.73 2.80 9.08
C LEU A 326 15.70 2.21 10.07
N HIS A 327 16.13 2.01 11.32
CA HIS A 327 15.34 1.35 12.37
C HIS A 327 14.96 -0.13 12.09
N CYS A 328 15.56 -0.77 11.09
CA CYS A 328 15.43 -2.22 10.92
C CYS A 328 16.15 -2.95 12.07
N ARG A 329 15.44 -3.82 12.79
CA ARG A 329 15.99 -4.54 13.95
C ARG A 329 17.16 -5.43 13.54
N LYS A 330 18.05 -5.68 14.51
CA LYS A 330 19.23 -6.50 14.30
C LYS A 330 18.91 -7.93 13.83
N ASP A 331 17.92 -8.59 14.41
CA ASP A 331 17.55 -9.96 14.05
C ASP A 331 17.00 -10.05 12.61
N ILE A 332 16.25 -9.04 12.17
CA ILE A 332 15.77 -8.93 10.78
C ILE A 332 16.94 -8.67 9.83
N LYS A 333 17.88 -7.78 10.18
CA LYS A 333 19.11 -7.56 9.41
C LYS A 333 19.93 -8.85 9.27
N GLU A 334 20.10 -9.60 10.35
CA GLU A 334 20.79 -10.91 10.34
C GLU A 334 20.07 -11.92 9.45
N HIS A 335 18.74 -11.95 9.46
CA HIS A 335 17.96 -12.79 8.57
C HIS A 335 18.15 -12.41 7.09
N ILE A 336 18.15 -11.11 6.77
CA ILE A 336 18.43 -10.61 5.41
C ILE A 336 19.84 -11.02 4.97
N LEU A 337 20.84 -10.89 5.84
CA LEU A 337 22.20 -11.35 5.56
C LEU A 337 22.28 -12.87 5.35
N TRP A 338 21.46 -13.64 6.06
CA TRP A 338 21.34 -15.08 5.86
C TRP A 338 20.71 -15.40 4.49
N LEU A 339 19.63 -14.73 4.08
CA LEU A 339 19.03 -14.87 2.75
C LEU A 339 20.02 -14.51 1.64
N ASN A 340 20.79 -13.42 1.85
CA ASN A 340 21.84 -12.98 0.94
C ASN A 340 22.94 -14.02 0.72
N LYS A 341 23.11 -15.05 1.56
CA LYS A 341 24.10 -16.11 1.29
C LYS A 341 23.66 -17.07 0.19
N SER A 342 22.35 -17.29 0.07
CA SER A 342 21.79 -18.38 -0.73
C SER A 342 21.05 -17.90 -1.98
N LEU A 343 20.50 -16.69 -1.97
CA LEU A 343 19.68 -16.18 -3.07
C LEU A 343 20.50 -15.48 -4.15
N PRO A 344 20.11 -15.55 -5.44
CA PRO A 344 20.84 -14.92 -6.53
C PRO A 344 20.81 -13.39 -6.47
N ILE A 345 19.73 -12.82 -5.93
CA ILE A 345 19.61 -11.39 -5.63
C ILE A 345 20.05 -11.12 -4.20
N LYS A 346 20.78 -10.02 -4.01
CA LYS A 346 21.20 -9.56 -2.68
C LYS A 346 20.41 -8.33 -2.27
N ALA A 347 19.87 -8.32 -1.07
CA ALA A 347 19.29 -7.12 -0.47
C ALA A 347 20.39 -6.23 0.11
N ILE A 348 20.32 -4.92 -0.17
CA ILE A 348 21.24 -3.90 0.33
C ILE A 348 20.46 -2.78 1.01
N ASP A 349 20.95 -2.34 2.17
CA ASP A 349 20.45 -1.15 2.85
C ASP A 349 21.01 0.10 2.15
N ILE A 350 20.13 0.99 1.69
CA ILE A 350 20.53 2.22 1.02
C ILE A 350 21.27 3.19 1.95
N ASN A 351 21.25 2.97 3.27
CA ASN A 351 21.99 3.78 4.23
C ASN A 351 23.43 3.28 4.50
N GLU A 352 23.75 2.04 4.13
CA GLU A 352 25.09 1.41 4.29
C GLU A 352 25.91 1.51 3.01
#